data_AF-A0A353VYB4-F1
#
_entry.id   AF-A0A353VYB4-F1
#
_cell.length_a   1.000
_cell.length_b   1.000
_cell.length_c   1.000
_cell.angle_alpha   90.00
_cell.angle_beta   90.00
_cell.angle_gamma   90.00
#
_symmetry.space_group_name_H-M   'P 1'
#
loop_
_entity.id
_entity.type
_entity.pdbx_description
1 polymer ?
#
loop_
_entity_poly.entity_id
_entity_poly.type
_entity_poly.pdbx_seq_one_letter_code
_entity_poly.pdbx_strand_id
1 'polypeptide(L)'
;MTIWVIFMFLSLMFLLLMGYPVAFTSGAIALVFGIIFLGVDFFALLPLRIWGILTNFTLLAVPLFIFMGVILDRSGIAENLLETMGKLCGKLKGGLAVSVVVVGAMLAATTGIVGATVVTMGIIALPTMLKHNYSTSLASGTIAASGTLGQIIPPSIILILLGDVMGVPVGRLFVGSIVP
;
A
#
# COMPACT_ATOMS: atom_id res chain seq x y z
N MET A 1 30.59 0.84 -20.01
CA MET A 1 29.76 0.79 -18.79
C MET A 1 28.32 1.24 -19.06
N THR A 2 28.09 2.34 -19.78
CA THR A 2 26.74 2.88 -20.10
C THR A 2 25.84 1.97 -20.94
N ILE A 3 26.38 1.22 -21.92
CA ILE A 3 25.56 0.33 -22.77
C ILE A 3 24.82 -0.75 -21.97
N TRP A 4 25.48 -1.30 -20.94
CA TRP A 4 24.91 -2.36 -20.10
C TRP A 4 23.81 -1.86 -19.18
N VAL A 5 23.88 -0.61 -18.73
CA VAL A 5 22.80 0.03 -17.96
C VAL A 5 21.53 0.12 -18.80
N ILE A 6 21.68 0.42 -20.10
CA ILE A 6 20.54 0.46 -21.04
C ILE A 6 19.95 -0.94 -21.20
N PHE A 7 20.77 -1.99 -21.35
CA PHE A 7 20.28 -3.38 -21.39
C PHE A 7 19.61 -3.82 -20.09
N MET A 8 20.16 -3.45 -18.93
CA MET A 8 19.56 -3.73 -17.62
C MET A 8 18.19 -3.05 -17.47
N PHE A 9 18.09 -1.79 -17.90
CA PHE A 9 16.83 -1.05 -17.87
C PHE A 9 15.80 -1.62 -18.86
N LEU A 10 16.20 -1.92 -20.09
CA LEU A 10 15.31 -2.47 -21.11
C LEU A 10 14.80 -3.87 -20.74
N SER A 11 15.67 -4.73 -20.20
CA SER A 11 15.26 -6.05 -19.70
C SER A 11 14.29 -5.94 -18.54
N LEU A 12 14.51 -5.01 -17.60
CA LEU A 12 13.56 -4.71 -16.51
C LEU A 12 12.20 -4.27 -17.04
N MET A 13 12.17 -3.30 -17.95
CA MET A 13 10.93 -2.82 -18.55
C MET A 13 10.19 -3.93 -19.29
N PHE A 14 10.89 -4.73 -20.09
CA PHE A 14 10.30 -5.83 -20.84
C PHE A 14 9.68 -6.89 -19.91
N LEU A 15 10.41 -7.32 -18.89
CA LEU A 15 9.94 -8.33 -17.92
C LEU A 15 8.78 -7.84 -17.07
N LEU A 16 8.76 -6.55 -16.71
CA LEU A 16 7.64 -5.94 -16.01
C LEU A 16 6.38 -5.85 -16.89
N LEU A 17 6.53 -5.55 -18.18
CA LEU A 17 5.41 -5.52 -19.14
C LEU A 17 4.80 -6.90 -19.39
N MET A 18 5.57 -7.98 -19.24
CA MET A 18 5.06 -9.35 -19.24
C MET A 18 4.16 -9.68 -18.04
N GLY A 19 4.03 -8.79 -17.06
CA GLY A 19 3.15 -8.96 -15.91
C GLY A 19 3.71 -9.86 -14.81
N TYR A 20 5.01 -10.17 -14.83
CA TYR A 20 5.65 -10.88 -13.72
C TYR A 20 5.71 -10.00 -12.46
N PRO A 21 5.62 -10.60 -11.25
CA PRO A 21 5.65 -9.82 -10.01
C PRO A 21 6.98 -9.06 -9.85
N VAL A 22 6.86 -7.76 -9.59
CA VAL A 22 7.97 -6.78 -9.58
C VAL A 22 9.18 -7.25 -8.79
N ALA A 23 8.97 -7.83 -7.60
CA ALA A 23 10.03 -8.28 -6.69
C ALA A 23 10.93 -9.36 -7.31
N PHE A 24 10.35 -10.32 -8.02
CA PHE A 24 11.12 -11.39 -8.66
C PHE A 24 11.87 -10.88 -9.88
N THR A 25 11.22 -10.02 -10.68
CA THR A 25 11.86 -9.42 -11.85
C THR A 25 13.04 -8.52 -11.47
N SER A 26 12.88 -7.64 -10.48
CA SER A 26 13.97 -6.76 -10.04
C SER A 26 15.12 -7.55 -9.41
N GLY A 27 14.80 -8.56 -8.58
CA GLY A 27 15.81 -9.45 -7.98
C GLY A 27 16.58 -10.26 -9.02
N ALA A 28 15.89 -10.87 -9.99
CA ALA A 28 16.51 -11.67 -11.03
C ALA A 28 17.46 -10.82 -11.91
N ILE A 29 17.02 -9.62 -12.31
CA ILE A 29 17.85 -8.71 -13.10
C ILE A 29 19.05 -8.22 -12.29
N ALA A 30 18.85 -7.86 -11.01
CA ALA A 30 19.94 -7.47 -10.13
C ALA A 30 20.98 -8.59 -9.97
N LEU A 31 20.56 -9.85 -9.87
CA LEU A 31 21.45 -11.01 -9.79
C LEU A 31 22.20 -11.25 -11.11
N VAL A 32 21.49 -11.28 -12.25
CA VAL A 32 22.09 -11.54 -13.56
C VAL A 32 23.13 -10.47 -13.91
N PHE A 33 22.77 -9.20 -13.81
CA PHE A 33 23.69 -8.10 -14.11
C PHE A 33 24.75 -7.91 -13.02
N GLY A 34 24.44 -8.26 -11.77
CA GLY A 34 25.40 -8.30 -10.67
C GLY A 34 26.53 -9.31 -10.91
N ILE A 35 26.20 -10.52 -11.38
CA ILE A 35 27.20 -11.54 -11.74
C ILE A 35 28.05 -11.10 -12.93
N ILE A 36 27.44 -10.48 -13.94
CA ILE A 36 28.16 -10.00 -15.13
C ILE A 36 29.20 -8.92 -14.78
N PHE A 37 28.91 -8.05 -13.81
CA PHE A 37 29.78 -6.91 -13.45
C PHE A 37 30.74 -7.17 -12.30
N LEU A 38 30.28 -7.86 -11.26
CA LEU A 38 31.03 -8.09 -10.02
C LEU A 38 31.52 -9.54 -9.88
N GLY A 39 31.17 -10.42 -10.82
CA GLY A 39 31.51 -11.84 -10.77
C GLY A 39 30.74 -12.60 -9.68
N VAL A 40 31.20 -13.81 -9.36
CA VAL A 40 30.59 -14.66 -8.32
C VAL A 40 30.85 -14.10 -6.91
N ASP A 41 31.86 -13.25 -6.75
CA ASP A 41 32.17 -12.58 -5.48
C ASP A 41 31.07 -11.58 -5.07
N PHE A 42 30.20 -11.17 -5.99
CA PHE A 42 28.99 -10.40 -5.70
C PHE A 42 28.13 -11.05 -4.59
N PHE A 43 28.07 -12.38 -4.55
CA PHE A 43 27.30 -13.11 -3.55
C PHE A 43 27.83 -12.89 -2.13
N ALA A 44 29.12 -12.55 -1.97
CA ALA A 44 29.69 -12.19 -0.67
C ALA A 44 29.15 -10.87 -0.11
N LEU A 45 28.57 -10.01 -0.96
CA LEU A 45 27.91 -8.76 -0.54
C LEU A 45 26.47 -8.98 -0.07
N LEU A 46 25.83 -10.11 -0.43
CA LEU A 46 24.45 -10.39 -0.04
C LEU A 46 24.27 -10.48 1.49
N PRO A 47 25.11 -11.18 2.27
CA PRO A 47 25.01 -11.20 3.72
C PRO A 47 25.08 -9.80 4.34
N LEU A 48 26.00 -8.94 3.85
CA LEU A 48 26.12 -7.55 4.31
C LEU A 48 24.86 -6.76 4.00
N ARG A 49 24.28 -6.95 2.81
CA ARG A 49 23.05 -6.27 2.41
C ARG A 49 21.85 -6.72 3.24
N ILE A 50 21.71 -8.03 3.47
CA ILE A 50 20.65 -8.61 4.31
C ILE A 50 20.79 -8.11 5.74
N TRP A 51 22.00 -8.13 6.30
CA TRP A 51 22.27 -7.62 7.64
C TRP A 51 21.92 -6.12 7.77
N GLY A 52 22.27 -5.31 6.77
CA GLY A 52 21.89 -3.89 6.72
C GLY A 52 20.37 -3.66 6.71
N ILE A 53 19.61 -4.52 6.04
CA ILE A 53 18.13 -4.45 6.04
C ILE A 53 17.56 -4.89 7.39
N LEU A 54 18.08 -5.97 7.97
CA LEU A 54 17.61 -6.51 9.25
C LEU A 54 17.89 -5.58 10.44
N THR A 55 18.99 -4.82 10.38
CA THR A 55 19.37 -3.86 11.43
C THR A 55 18.76 -2.46 11.23
N ASN A 56 17.98 -2.26 10.17
CA ASN A 56 17.32 -1.00 9.91
C ASN A 56 16.13 -0.79 10.86
N PHE A 57 16.31 0.10 11.84
CA PHE A 57 15.28 0.45 12.83
C PHE A 57 14.00 1.01 12.21
N THR A 58 14.09 1.67 11.05
CA THR A 58 12.91 2.19 10.34
C THR A 58 12.06 1.05 9.78
N LEU A 59 12.69 0.01 9.23
CA LEU A 59 11.99 -1.16 8.71
C LEU A 59 11.40 -2.05 9.82
N LEU A 60 11.90 -1.98 11.05
CA LEU A 60 11.29 -2.63 12.23
C LEU A 60 9.86 -2.12 12.49
N ALA A 61 9.55 -0.89 12.10
CA ALA A 61 8.20 -0.35 12.19
C ALA A 61 7.21 -1.12 11.29
N VAL A 62 7.64 -1.60 10.11
CA VAL A 62 6.74 -2.21 9.11
C VAL A 62 5.98 -3.42 9.68
N PRO A 63 6.63 -4.44 10.30
CA PRO A 63 5.93 -5.56 10.93
C PRO A 63 4.98 -5.12 12.06
N LEU A 64 5.36 -4.13 12.87
CA LEU A 64 4.52 -3.63 13.98
C LEU A 64 3.27 -2.93 13.45
N PHE A 65 3.39 -2.15 12.37
CA PHE A 65 2.26 -1.52 11.70
C PHE A 65 1.34 -2.54 11.03
N ILE A 66 1.90 -3.56 10.36
CA ILE A 66 1.11 -4.69 9.81
C ILE A 66 0.35 -5.40 10.94
N PHE A 67 1.02 -5.68 12.05
CA PHE A 67 0.39 -6.34 13.21
C PHE A 67 -0.78 -5.54 13.76
N MET A 68 -0.60 -4.22 13.96
CA MET A 68 -1.68 -3.32 14.36
C MET A 68 -2.83 -3.33 13.33
N GLY A 69 -2.52 -3.29 12.03
CA GLY A 69 -3.52 -3.31 10.97
C GLY A 69 -4.35 -4.59 10.99
N VAL A 70 -3.70 -5.75 11.19
CA VAL A 70 -4.37 -7.05 11.33
C VAL A 70 -5.24 -7.09 12.59
N ILE A 71 -4.80 -6.53 13.71
CA ILE A 71 -5.63 -6.43 14.92
C ILE A 71 -6.88 -5.58 14.66
N LEU A 72 -6.73 -4.42 14.02
CA LEU A 72 -7.86 -3.53 13.71
C LEU A 72 -8.86 -4.20 12.76
N ASP A 73 -8.38 -4.92 11.75
CA ASP A 73 -9.22 -5.68 10.82
C ASP A 73 -9.94 -6.85 11.53
N ARG A 74 -9.23 -7.65 12.32
CA ARG A 74 -9.80 -8.81 13.03
C ARG A 74 -10.67 -8.47 14.22
N SER A 75 -10.55 -7.26 14.77
CA SER A 75 -11.36 -6.81 15.92
C SER A 75 -12.82 -6.51 15.58
N GLY A 76 -13.19 -6.44 14.30
CA GLY A 76 -14.53 -6.04 13.86
C GLY A 76 -14.86 -4.56 14.11
N ILE A 77 -13.90 -3.76 14.60
CA ILE A 77 -14.07 -2.31 14.79
C ILE A 77 -14.41 -1.64 13.45
N ALA A 78 -13.81 -2.12 12.36
CA ALA A 78 -14.06 -1.69 10.99
C ALA A 78 -15.55 -1.66 10.60
N GLU A 79 -16.25 -2.77 10.83
CA GLU A 79 -17.65 -2.95 10.45
C GLU A 79 -18.57 -2.11 11.34
N ASN A 80 -18.31 -2.11 12.66
CA ASN A 80 -18.99 -1.25 13.62
C ASN A 80 -18.83 0.23 13.31
N LEU A 81 -17.65 0.65 12.83
CA LEU A 81 -17.40 2.03 12.40
C LEU A 81 -18.25 2.36 11.17
N LEU A 82 -18.35 1.44 10.20
CA LEU A 82 -19.13 1.63 8.98
C LEU A 82 -20.62 1.80 9.28
N GLU A 83 -21.18 0.96 10.15
CA GLU A 83 -22.57 1.09 10.59
C GLU A 83 -22.82 2.37 11.39
N THR A 84 -21.91 2.71 12.30
CA THR A 84 -22.05 3.89 13.16
C THR A 84 -21.96 5.16 12.33
N MET A 85 -21.02 5.23 11.37
CA MET A 85 -20.90 6.35 10.44
C MET A 85 -22.08 6.42 9.49
N GLY A 86 -22.60 5.29 9.02
CA GLY A 86 -23.84 5.23 8.23
C GLY A 86 -25.03 5.82 8.99
N LYS A 87 -25.17 5.53 10.29
CA LYS A 87 -26.21 6.11 11.16
C LYS A 87 -25.97 7.60 11.43
N LEU A 88 -24.71 7.99 11.69
CA LEU A 88 -24.32 9.38 11.96
C LEU A 88 -24.54 10.29 10.75
N CYS A 89 -24.14 9.84 9.58
CA CYS A 89 -24.26 10.56 8.31
C CYS A 89 -25.63 10.35 7.64
N GLY A 90 -26.53 9.52 8.20
CA GLY A 90 -27.82 9.18 7.59
C GLY A 90 -28.76 10.38 7.35
N LYS A 91 -28.54 11.50 8.04
CA LYS A 91 -29.29 12.75 7.81
C LYS A 91 -28.76 13.58 6.63
N LEU A 92 -27.58 13.26 6.10
CA LEU A 92 -26.97 13.97 4.98
C LEU A 92 -27.39 13.33 3.66
N LYS A 93 -27.75 14.14 2.66
CA LYS A 93 -27.92 13.69 1.28
C LYS A 93 -26.57 13.15 0.80
N GLY A 94 -26.48 11.85 0.51
CA GLY A 94 -25.20 11.20 0.17
C GLY A 94 -24.43 10.59 1.36
N GLY A 95 -25.01 10.57 2.57
CA GLY A 95 -24.33 10.16 3.80
C GLY A 95 -23.72 8.76 3.77
N LEU A 96 -24.30 7.84 3.01
CA LEU A 96 -23.75 6.49 2.82
C LEU A 96 -22.43 6.52 2.03
N ALA A 97 -22.34 7.32 0.96
CA ALA A 97 -21.08 7.47 0.22
C ALA A 97 -19.99 8.12 1.08
N VAL A 98 -20.33 9.14 1.87
CA VAL A 98 -19.40 9.76 2.83
C VAL A 98 -18.89 8.74 3.84
N SER A 99 -19.78 7.90 4.37
CA SER A 99 -19.41 6.83 5.30
C SER A 99 -18.45 5.83 4.67
N VAL A 100 -18.66 5.46 3.41
CA VAL A 100 -17.76 4.58 2.64
C VAL A 100 -16.40 5.22 2.39
N VAL A 101 -16.33 6.53 2.16
CA VAL A 101 -15.05 7.24 2.03
C VAL A 101 -14.30 7.23 3.35
N VAL A 102 -14.94 7.62 4.44
CA VAL A 102 -14.29 7.74 5.76
C VAL A 102 -13.83 6.37 6.26
N VAL A 103 -14.72 5.38 6.25
CA VAL A 103 -14.39 4.05 6.76
C VAL A 103 -13.48 3.30 5.80
N GLY A 104 -13.71 3.43 4.49
CA GLY A 104 -12.82 2.87 3.47
C GLY A 104 -11.40 3.44 3.59
N ALA A 105 -11.25 4.75 3.83
CA ALA A 105 -9.96 5.37 4.06
C ALA A 105 -9.26 4.87 5.34
N MET A 106 -10.00 4.70 6.44
CA MET A 106 -9.44 4.14 7.68
C MET A 106 -9.00 2.68 7.53
N LEU A 107 -9.79 1.87 6.83
CA LEU A 107 -9.45 0.47 6.55
C LEU A 107 -8.34 0.32 5.52
N ALA A 108 -8.28 1.23 4.55
CA ALA A 108 -7.20 1.27 3.58
C ALA A 108 -5.87 1.66 4.25
N ALA A 109 -5.90 2.58 5.23
CA ALA A 109 -4.72 3.00 5.97
C ALA A 109 -4.07 1.82 6.69
N THR A 110 -4.86 1.00 7.37
CA THR A 110 -4.34 -0.15 8.12
C THR A 110 -3.77 -1.27 7.23
N THR A 111 -4.34 -1.46 6.04
CA THR A 111 -3.94 -2.55 5.13
C THR A 111 -2.81 -2.15 4.17
N GLY A 112 -2.69 -0.87 3.81
CA GLY A 112 -1.61 -0.34 2.95
C GLY A 112 -1.60 -0.87 1.51
N ILE A 113 -2.57 -1.72 1.13
CA ILE A 113 -2.65 -2.41 -0.16
C ILE A 113 -4.01 -2.14 -0.79
N VAL A 114 -4.04 -1.24 -1.78
CA VAL A 114 -5.26 -0.78 -2.46
C VAL A 114 -6.11 -1.95 -2.99
N GLY A 115 -5.49 -2.94 -3.62
CA GLY A 115 -6.21 -4.06 -4.22
C GLY A 115 -7.01 -4.89 -3.21
N ALA A 116 -6.42 -5.18 -2.05
CA ALA A 116 -7.08 -5.95 -1.00
C ALA A 116 -8.25 -5.17 -0.40
N THR A 117 -8.05 -3.90 -0.07
CA THR A 117 -9.09 -3.07 0.57
C THR A 117 -10.27 -2.81 -0.36
N VAL A 118 -10.01 -2.52 -1.65
CA VAL A 118 -11.07 -2.28 -2.64
C VAL A 118 -11.94 -3.51 -2.83
N VAL A 119 -11.35 -4.72 -2.83
CA VAL A 119 -12.10 -5.98 -2.91
C VAL A 119 -12.97 -6.18 -1.66
N THR A 120 -12.40 -5.99 -0.47
CA THR A 120 -13.14 -6.13 0.80
C THR A 120 -14.29 -5.13 0.90
N MET A 121 -14.05 -3.85 0.61
CA MET A 121 -15.09 -2.83 0.57
C MET A 121 -16.09 -3.06 -0.56
N GLY A 122 -15.67 -3.62 -1.69
CA GLY A 122 -16.56 -4.03 -2.77
C GLY A 122 -17.56 -5.08 -2.31
N ILE A 123 -17.14 -6.06 -1.51
CA ILE A 123 -18.02 -7.12 -0.99
C ILE A 123 -18.99 -6.56 0.08
N ILE A 124 -18.52 -5.64 0.94
CA ILE A 124 -19.29 -5.15 2.09
C ILE A 124 -20.17 -3.95 1.74
N ALA A 125 -19.61 -2.93 1.09
CA ALA A 125 -20.25 -1.64 0.88
C ALA A 125 -21.07 -1.56 -0.41
N LEU A 126 -20.61 -2.18 -1.50
CA LEU A 126 -21.30 -2.11 -2.81
C LEU A 126 -22.76 -2.61 -2.75
N PRO A 127 -23.09 -3.79 -2.20
CA PRO A 127 -24.48 -4.24 -2.14
C PRO A 127 -25.36 -3.31 -1.31
N THR A 128 -24.82 -2.72 -0.24
CA THR A 128 -25.53 -1.78 0.63
C THR A 128 -25.81 -0.46 -0.08
N MET A 129 -24.86 0.06 -0.87
CA MET A 129 -25.04 1.27 -1.68
C MET A 129 -26.09 1.09 -2.78
N LEU A 130 -26.08 -0.05 -3.48
CA LEU A 130 -27.06 -0.35 -4.52
C LEU A 130 -28.49 -0.48 -3.98
N LYS A 131 -28.65 -1.09 -2.80
CA LYS A 131 -29.96 -1.15 -2.10
C LYS A 131 -30.53 0.24 -1.76
N HIS A 132 -29.66 1.24 -1.59
CA HIS A 132 -30.04 2.63 -1.33
C HIS A 132 -30.12 3.47 -2.62
N ASN A 133 -30.25 2.85 -3.80
CA ASN A 133 -30.40 3.50 -5.09
C ASN A 133 -29.22 4.41 -5.50
N TYR A 134 -28.01 4.15 -5.01
CA TYR A 134 -26.81 4.79 -5.56
C TYR A 134 -26.55 4.25 -6.97
N SER A 135 -26.10 5.11 -7.88
CA SER A 135 -25.67 4.66 -9.21
C SER A 135 -24.43 3.76 -9.08
N THR A 136 -24.35 2.74 -9.93
CA THR A 136 -23.24 1.77 -9.93
C THR A 136 -21.89 2.45 -10.11
N SER A 137 -21.83 3.48 -10.97
CA SER A 137 -20.64 4.28 -11.21
C SER A 137 -20.21 5.10 -9.98
N LEU A 138 -21.15 5.70 -9.25
CA LEU A 138 -20.83 6.44 -8.02
C LEU A 138 -20.36 5.48 -6.93
N ALA A 139 -21.04 4.34 -6.75
CA ALA A 139 -20.67 3.36 -5.73
C ALA A 139 -19.28 2.76 -5.98
N SER A 140 -19.02 2.26 -7.20
CA SER A 140 -17.73 1.67 -7.55
C SER A 140 -16.59 2.70 -7.53
N GLY A 141 -16.85 3.91 -8.04
CA GLY A 141 -15.88 5.01 -8.02
C GLY A 141 -15.54 5.45 -6.60
N THR A 142 -16.53 5.55 -5.71
CA THR A 142 -16.32 5.93 -4.31
C THR A 142 -15.51 4.88 -3.56
N ILE A 143 -15.80 3.59 -3.77
CA ILE A 143 -15.05 2.47 -3.16
C ILE A 143 -13.62 2.40 -3.69
N ALA A 144 -13.43 2.56 -5.00
CA ALA A 144 -12.10 2.57 -5.61
C ALA A 144 -11.27 3.75 -5.12
N ALA A 145 -11.86 4.95 -5.05
CA ALA A 145 -11.20 6.15 -4.55
C ALA A 145 -10.85 6.02 -3.06
N SER A 146 -11.78 5.55 -2.22
CA SER A 146 -11.54 5.41 -0.78
C SER A 146 -10.42 4.41 -0.47
N GLY A 147 -10.32 3.33 -1.25
CA GLY A 147 -9.23 2.36 -1.15
C GLY A 147 -7.84 2.93 -1.43
N THR A 148 -7.74 3.99 -2.24
CA THR A 148 -6.45 4.65 -2.53
C THR A 148 -6.00 5.63 -1.44
N LEU A 149 -6.94 6.25 -0.73
CA LEU A 149 -6.65 7.25 0.31
C LEU A 149 -5.84 6.68 1.48
N GLY A 150 -6.02 5.38 1.76
CA GLY A 150 -5.25 4.70 2.81
C GLY A 150 -3.74 4.65 2.56
N GLN A 151 -3.28 4.83 1.33
CA GLN A 151 -1.83 4.88 1.08
C GLN A 151 -1.18 6.13 1.69
N ILE A 152 -1.94 7.20 1.91
CA ILE A 152 -1.43 8.50 2.37
C ILE A 152 -1.73 8.73 3.86
N ILE A 153 -2.88 8.26 4.34
CA ILE A 153 -3.33 8.50 5.72
C ILE A 153 -2.52 7.61 6.68
N PRO A 154 -1.84 8.18 7.70
CA PRO A 154 -1.18 7.37 8.72
C PRO A 154 -2.20 6.53 9.50
N PRO A 155 -1.90 5.27 9.81
CA PRO A 155 -0.66 4.51 9.56
C PRO A 155 -0.46 4.16 8.07
N SER A 156 0.73 4.36 7.50
CA SER A 156 1.01 3.95 6.10
C SER A 156 2.38 3.31 5.94
N ILE A 157 2.37 2.05 5.48
CA ILE A 157 3.59 1.28 5.18
C ILE A 157 4.37 1.95 4.03
N ILE A 158 3.67 2.51 3.05
CA ILE A 158 4.28 3.18 1.90
C ILE A 158 5.08 4.40 2.34
N LEU A 159 4.55 5.21 3.26
CA LEU A 159 5.27 6.37 3.80
C LEU A 159 6.51 5.96 4.61
N ILE A 160 6.47 4.83 5.32
CA ILE A 160 7.64 4.29 6.04
C ILE A 160 8.74 3.90 5.04
N LEU A 161 8.38 3.13 4.01
CA LEU A 161 9.31 2.72 2.96
C LEU A 161 9.87 3.92 2.19
N LEU A 162 9.04 4.92 1.91
CA LEU A 162 9.48 6.14 1.24
C LEU A 162 10.44 6.95 2.13
N GLY A 163 10.18 7.02 3.44
CA GLY A 163 11.08 7.65 4.41
C GLY A 163 12.45 6.98 4.45
N ASP A 164 12.48 5.65 4.43
CA ASP A 164 13.72 4.87 4.36
C ASP A 164 14.49 5.15 3.05
N VAL A 165 13.82 5.08 1.90
CA VAL A 165 14.44 5.33 0.59
C VAL A 165 14.94 6.76 0.43
N MET A 166 14.19 7.75 0.92
CA MET A 166 14.56 9.17 0.84
C MET A 166 15.50 9.61 1.98
N GLY A 167 15.76 8.76 2.98
CA GLY A 167 16.58 9.10 4.14
C GLY A 167 15.98 10.21 5.02
N VAL A 168 14.65 10.35 5.05
CA VAL A 168 13.95 11.36 5.87
C VAL A 168 13.22 10.73 7.04
N PRO A 169 13.11 11.41 8.21
CA PRO A 169 12.39 10.88 9.35
C PRO A 169 10.92 10.58 9.00
N VAL A 170 10.49 9.34 9.23
CA VAL A 170 9.10 8.89 8.98
C VAL A 170 8.07 9.79 9.68
N GLY A 171 8.36 10.25 10.90
CA GLY A 171 7.48 11.16 11.63
C GLY A 171 7.18 12.45 10.88
N ARG A 172 8.14 13.00 10.12
CA ARG A 172 7.92 14.18 9.28
C ARG A 172 7.00 13.89 8.10
N LEU A 173 7.14 12.70 7.50
CA LEU A 173 6.25 12.25 6.43
C LEU A 173 4.81 12.06 6.92
N PHE A 174 4.61 11.55 8.14
CA PHE A 174 3.28 11.41 8.74
C PHE A 174 2.63 12.76 9.05
N VAL A 175 3.40 13.73 9.55
CA VAL A 175 2.88 15.08 9.78
C VAL A 175 2.50 15.74 8.45
N GLY A 176 3.36 15.64 7.44
CA GLY A 176 3.11 16.21 6.11
C GLY A 176 2.02 15.50 5.30
N SER A 177 1.61 14.29 5.68
CA SER A 177 0.48 13.62 5.04
C SER A 177 -0.88 13.96 5.67
N ILE A 178 -0.89 14.49 6.90
CA ILE A 178 -2.10 14.95 7.59
C ILE A 178 -2.38 16.43 7.28
N VAL A 179 -1.34 17.25 7.21
CA VAL A 179 -1.44 18.69 6.94
C VAL A 179 -0.68 19.02 5.65
N PRO A 180 -1.37 19.47 4.59
CA PRO A 180 -0.74 19.88 3.33
C PRO A 180 0.14 21.13 3.48
#